data_AF-A0AAV9G448-F1
#
_entry.id   AF-A0AAV9G448-F1
#
_cell.length_a   1.000
_cell.length_b   1.000
_cell.length_c   1.000
_cell.angle_alpha   90.00
_cell.angle_beta   90.00
_cell.angle_gamma   90.00
#
_symmetry.space_group_name_H-M   'P 1'
#
loop_
_entity.id
_entity.type
_entity.pdbx_description
1 polymer ?
#
loop_
_entity_poly.entity_id
_entity_poly.type
_entity_poly.pdbx_seq_one_letter_code
_entity_poly.pdbx_strand_id
1 'polypeptide(L)'
;MDAVSYDPDWTRKTTRDCWNFLSAQLGHWNKSKIIAIDCTMYEKLPQPVLDALAQEASKFQNTECIWIQDGVNLATYILGSKNLFQKNIGKTSTGLTVWDPLHKHVVLPDKRSKRKARLEKQARRPPNAFILYRKDKHPELKKPSGGPMG
;
A
#
# COMPACT_ATOMS: atom_id res chain seq x y z
N MET A 1 28.08 -2.58 -3.03
CA MET A 1 27.65 -1.57 -4.01
C MET A 1 27.85 -0.24 -3.32
N ASP A 2 28.91 0.46 -3.67
CA ASP A 2 29.24 1.75 -3.07
C ASP A 2 28.17 2.77 -3.44
N ALA A 3 27.71 3.54 -2.46
CA ALA A 3 26.78 4.63 -2.71
C ALA A 3 27.48 5.64 -3.64
N VAL A 4 26.99 5.79 -4.86
CA VAL A 4 27.45 6.84 -5.77
C VAL A 4 27.21 8.17 -5.07
N SER A 5 28.29 8.80 -4.62
CA SER A 5 28.25 10.12 -4.00
C SER A 5 28.15 11.14 -5.12
N TYR A 6 27.00 11.80 -5.23
CA TYR A 6 26.79 12.88 -6.18
C TYR A 6 27.30 14.19 -5.58
N ASP A 7 27.96 15.01 -6.41
CA ASP A 7 28.33 16.36 -6.04
C ASP A 7 27.08 17.18 -5.62
N PRO A 8 27.05 17.77 -4.41
CA PRO A 8 25.95 18.59 -3.94
C PRO A 8 25.61 19.77 -4.86
N ASP A 9 26.61 20.43 -5.44
CA ASP A 9 26.39 21.61 -6.29
C ASP A 9 25.78 21.21 -7.63
N TRP A 10 26.25 20.10 -8.21
CA TRP A 10 25.63 19.50 -9.39
C TRP A 10 24.18 19.11 -9.12
N THR A 11 23.90 18.47 -7.98
CA THR A 11 22.55 18.04 -7.60
C THR A 11 21.61 19.24 -7.49
N ARG A 12 22.06 20.32 -6.85
CA ARG A 12 21.28 21.56 -6.71
C ARG A 12 20.99 22.21 -8.06
N LYS A 13 22.00 22.29 -8.95
CA LYS A 13 21.84 22.87 -10.29
C LYS A 13 20.84 22.06 -11.12
N THR A 14 21.05 20.75 -11.21
CA THR A 14 20.16 19.84 -11.94
C THR A 14 18.73 19.90 -11.42
N THR A 15 18.56 19.92 -10.08
CA THR A 15 17.23 20.05 -9.46
C THR A 15 16.55 21.36 -9.88
N ARG A 16 17.26 22.48 -9.84
CA ARG A 16 16.72 23.78 -10.26
C ARG A 16 16.29 23.74 -11.74
N ASP A 17 17.12 23.19 -12.62
CA ASP A 17 16.82 23.11 -14.05
C ASP A 17 15.60 22.22 -14.31
N CYS A 18 15.52 21.05 -13.67
CA CYS A 18 14.36 20.17 -13.73
C CYS A 18 13.10 20.84 -13.15
N TRP A 19 13.22 21.52 -12.01
CA TRP A 19 12.09 22.20 -11.35
C TRP A 19 11.51 23.31 -12.22
N ASN A 20 12.35 24.11 -12.86
CA ASN A 20 11.91 25.17 -13.77
C ASN A 20 11.03 24.61 -14.91
N PHE A 21 11.36 23.43 -15.43
CA PHE A 21 10.57 22.77 -16.46
C PHE A 21 9.29 22.13 -15.89
N LEU A 22 9.41 21.36 -14.81
CA LEU A 22 8.32 20.56 -14.26
C LEU A 22 7.25 21.41 -13.54
N SER A 23 7.66 22.51 -12.90
CA SER A 23 6.74 23.40 -12.18
C SER A 23 5.70 24.06 -13.09
N ALA A 24 5.93 24.13 -14.41
CA ALA A 24 4.93 24.57 -15.37
C ALA A 24 3.64 23.72 -15.33
N GLN A 25 3.76 22.44 -14.95
CA GLN A 25 2.61 21.55 -14.76
C GLN A 25 1.73 21.96 -13.56
N LEU A 26 2.25 22.74 -12.62
CA LEU A 26 1.52 23.20 -11.41
C LEU A 26 0.67 24.45 -11.66
N GLY A 27 0.45 24.82 -12.92
CA GLY A 27 -0.37 25.95 -13.34
C GLY A 27 -1.83 25.87 -12.86
N HIS A 28 -2.60 26.93 -13.10
CA HIS A 28 -4.00 27.08 -12.65
C HIS A 28 -4.93 25.98 -13.22
N TRP A 29 -4.59 25.41 -14.38
CA TRP A 29 -5.32 24.32 -15.03
C TRP A 29 -5.19 22.98 -14.29
N ASN A 30 -4.14 22.81 -13.47
CA ASN A 30 -3.92 21.61 -12.68
C ASN A 30 -4.46 21.80 -11.25
N LYS A 31 -5.70 21.36 -11.04
CA LYS A 31 -6.39 21.49 -9.74
C LYS A 31 -5.74 20.64 -8.65
N SER A 32 -5.23 19.47 -8.99
CA SER A 32 -4.60 18.54 -8.03
C SER A 32 -3.15 18.91 -7.71
N LYS A 33 -2.56 19.88 -8.44
CA LYS A 33 -1.18 20.33 -8.27
C LYS A 33 -0.20 19.15 -8.30
N ILE A 34 -0.33 18.28 -9.28
CA ILE A 34 0.56 17.13 -9.46
C ILE A 34 1.54 17.36 -10.61
N ILE A 35 2.74 16.79 -10.52
CA ILE A 35 3.68 16.70 -11.65
C ILE A 35 3.67 15.26 -12.13
N ALA A 36 3.50 15.04 -13.43
CA ALA A 36 3.62 13.73 -14.04
C ALA A 36 4.86 13.68 -14.93
N ILE A 37 5.64 12.61 -14.81
CA ILE A 37 6.77 12.31 -15.70
C ILE A 37 6.72 10.86 -16.15
N ASP A 38 7.32 10.58 -17.30
CA ASP A 38 7.50 9.24 -17.84
C ASP A 38 8.48 8.42 -16.97
N CYS A 39 8.28 7.10 -16.89
CA CYS A 39 9.17 6.17 -16.19
C CYS A 39 10.61 6.27 -16.69
N THR A 40 10.82 6.44 -17.99
CA THR A 40 12.16 6.60 -18.58
C THR A 40 12.85 7.87 -18.10
N MET A 41 12.09 8.94 -17.83
CA MET A 41 12.62 10.17 -17.25
C MET A 41 12.90 9.98 -15.76
N TYR A 42 11.99 9.34 -15.04
CA TYR A 42 12.14 9.03 -13.61
C TYR A 42 13.40 8.19 -13.35
N GLU A 43 13.62 7.13 -14.13
CA GLU A 43 14.77 6.23 -14.00
C GLU A 43 16.11 6.87 -14.37
N LYS A 44 16.10 7.89 -15.24
CA LYS A 44 17.32 8.63 -15.62
C LYS A 44 17.73 9.65 -14.57
N LEU A 45 16.83 10.06 -13.68
CA LEU A 45 17.13 11.03 -12.64
C LEU A 45 17.73 10.32 -11.42
N PRO A 46 18.89 10.78 -10.93
CA PRO A 46 19.44 10.25 -9.69
C PRO A 46 18.51 10.47 -8.50
N GLN A 47 18.50 9.52 -7.56
CA GLN A 47 17.69 9.60 -6.34
C GLN A 47 17.84 10.94 -5.59
N PRO A 48 19.06 11.50 -5.40
CA PRO A 48 19.20 12.81 -4.74
C PRO A 48 18.46 13.95 -5.44
N VAL A 49 18.35 13.90 -6.77
CA VAL A 49 17.60 14.89 -7.56
C VAL A 49 16.10 14.66 -7.40
N LEU A 50 15.64 13.41 -7.43
CA LEU A 50 14.23 13.07 -7.20
C LEU A 50 13.75 13.50 -5.81
N ASP A 51 14.57 13.29 -4.79
CA ASP A 51 14.30 13.70 -3.41
C ASP A 51 14.27 15.23 -3.29
N ALA A 52 15.23 15.93 -3.91
CA ALA A 52 15.27 17.38 -3.92
C ALA A 52 14.07 17.99 -4.67
N LEU A 53 13.63 17.39 -5.78
CA LEU A 53 12.40 17.78 -6.48
C LEU A 53 11.16 17.57 -5.61
N ALA A 54 11.09 16.48 -4.86
CA ALA A 54 9.99 16.25 -3.92
C ALA A 54 9.98 17.29 -2.79
N GLN A 55 11.15 17.72 -2.31
CA GLN A 55 11.26 18.81 -1.34
C GLN A 55 10.80 20.15 -1.93
N GLU A 56 11.19 20.50 -3.17
CA GLU A 56 10.71 21.72 -3.83
C GLU A 56 9.20 21.72 -4.02
N ALA A 57 8.61 20.58 -4.45
CA ALA A 57 7.17 20.43 -4.50
C ALA A 57 6.50 20.55 -3.13
N SER A 58 7.15 20.04 -2.09
CA SER A 58 6.64 20.14 -0.72
C SER A 58 6.61 21.59 -0.23
N LYS A 59 7.65 22.38 -0.54
CA LYS A 59 7.70 23.82 -0.27
C LYS A 59 6.61 24.57 -1.02
N PHE A 60 6.42 24.25 -2.31
CA PHE A 60 5.40 24.91 -3.13
C PHE A 60 3.98 24.67 -2.62
N GLN A 61 3.69 23.45 -2.14
CA GLN A 61 2.34 23.07 -1.68
C GLN A 61 2.13 23.27 -0.18
N ASN A 62 3.18 23.57 0.59
CA ASN A 62 3.18 23.54 2.06
C ASN A 62 2.70 22.19 2.64
N THR A 63 2.96 21.08 1.94
CA THR A 63 2.62 19.72 2.41
C THR A 63 3.70 18.73 2.00
N GLU A 64 3.83 17.60 2.70
CA GLU A 64 4.73 16.51 2.29
C GLU A 64 4.30 15.96 0.92
N CYS A 65 5.19 16.08 -0.08
CA CYS A 65 5.01 15.54 -1.43
C CYS A 65 5.87 14.29 -1.64
N ILE A 66 5.31 13.31 -2.35
CA ILE A 66 5.98 12.03 -2.63
C ILE A 66 5.83 11.66 -4.11
N TRP A 67 6.81 10.91 -4.61
CA TRP A 67 6.71 10.24 -5.89
C TRP A 67 5.93 8.93 -5.73
N ILE A 68 5.01 8.66 -6.65
CA ILE A 68 4.26 7.42 -6.71
C ILE A 68 3.96 7.05 -8.17
N GLN A 69 4.03 5.76 -8.49
CA GLN A 69 3.70 5.27 -9.82
C GLN A 69 2.18 5.25 -10.01
N ASP A 70 1.70 5.67 -11.18
CA ASP A 70 0.28 5.61 -11.51
C ASP A 70 -0.15 4.15 -11.71
N GLY A 71 -1.22 3.75 -11.01
CA GLY A 71 -1.79 2.41 -11.10
C GLY A 71 -2.53 2.14 -12.40
N VAL A 72 -2.99 3.19 -13.11
CA VAL A 72 -3.68 3.05 -14.41
C VAL A 72 -2.68 3.06 -15.56
N ASN A 73 -1.68 3.94 -15.52
CA ASN A 73 -0.60 4.00 -16.49
C ASN A 73 0.76 3.79 -15.80
N LEU A 74 1.23 2.54 -15.76
CA LEU A 74 2.50 2.18 -15.14
C LEU A 74 3.73 2.85 -15.77
N ALA A 75 3.61 3.43 -16.97
CA ALA A 75 4.68 4.22 -17.57
C ALA A 75 4.79 5.65 -16.98
N THR A 76 3.95 6.02 -16.01
CA THR A 76 3.91 7.36 -15.43
C THR A 76 4.24 7.34 -13.94
N TYR A 77 5.13 8.24 -13.53
CA TYR A 77 5.36 8.60 -12.14
C TYR A 77 4.76 9.97 -11.84
N ILE A 78 4.08 10.07 -10.71
CA ILE A 78 3.38 11.26 -10.26
C ILE A 78 4.04 11.76 -8.97
N LEU A 79 4.41 13.03 -8.94
CA LEU A 79 4.78 13.77 -7.74
C LEU A 79 3.57 14.60 -7.28
N GLY A 80 3.18 14.43 -6.03
CA GLY A 80 2.09 15.20 -5.44
C GLY A 80 2.00 15.04 -3.94
N SER A 81 1.07 15.76 -3.32
CA SER A 81 0.84 15.69 -1.88
C SER A 81 0.51 14.27 -1.42
N LYS A 82 1.15 13.81 -0.35
CA LYS A 82 0.87 12.53 0.28
C LYS A 82 -0.61 12.36 0.67
N ASN A 83 -1.26 13.46 1.06
CA ASN A 83 -2.68 13.46 1.42
C ASN A 83 -3.60 13.15 0.23
N LEU A 84 -3.18 13.52 -0.99
CA LEU A 84 -3.89 13.19 -2.23
C LEU A 84 -3.88 11.67 -2.46
N PHE A 85 -2.75 11.03 -2.17
CA PHE A 85 -2.55 9.61 -2.49
C PHE A 85 -3.09 8.67 -1.42
N GLN A 86 -2.99 9.02 -0.14
CA GLN A 86 -3.22 8.14 1.03
C GLN A 86 -4.42 7.18 0.93
N LYS A 87 -5.56 7.62 0.39
CA LYS A 87 -6.78 6.81 0.32
C LYS A 87 -6.74 5.71 -0.74
N ASN A 88 -5.87 5.87 -1.73
CA ASN A 88 -5.86 5.11 -2.98
C ASN A 88 -4.47 4.51 -3.28
N ILE A 89 -3.57 4.45 -2.30
CA ILE A 89 -2.32 3.70 -2.44
C ILE A 89 -2.63 2.22 -2.30
N GLY A 90 -2.16 1.43 -3.24
CA GLY A 90 -2.23 -0.02 -3.19
C GLY A 90 -0.97 -0.69 -3.68
N LYS A 91 -0.95 -2.01 -3.61
CA LYS A 91 0.13 -2.83 -4.16
C LYS A 91 -0.40 -3.66 -5.31
N THR A 92 0.34 -3.71 -6.40
CA THR A 92 0.09 -4.62 -7.52
C THR A 92 0.39 -6.07 -7.11
N SER A 93 0.02 -7.03 -7.95
CA SER A 93 0.37 -8.46 -7.77
C SER A 93 1.88 -8.71 -7.72
N THR A 94 2.67 -7.82 -8.32
CA THR A 94 4.14 -7.84 -8.31
C THR A 94 4.75 -7.17 -7.08
N GLY A 95 3.94 -6.60 -6.19
CA GLY A 95 4.38 -5.94 -4.97
C GLY A 95 4.75 -4.45 -5.13
N LEU A 96 4.61 -3.88 -6.34
CA LEU A 96 4.86 -2.46 -6.61
C LEU A 96 3.79 -1.60 -5.94
N THR A 97 4.23 -0.50 -5.31
CA THR A 97 3.32 0.46 -4.67
C THR A 97 2.86 1.47 -5.71
N VAL A 98 1.55 1.51 -5.97
CA VAL A 98 0.93 2.35 -6.99
C VAL A 98 -0.19 3.18 -6.40
N TRP A 99 -0.46 4.33 -7.00
CA TRP A 99 -1.66 5.11 -6.74
C TRP A 99 -2.75 4.68 -7.72
N ASP A 100 -3.80 4.03 -7.23
CA ASP A 100 -4.90 3.49 -8.04
C ASP A 100 -6.24 4.05 -7.53
N PRO A 101 -6.63 5.27 -7.96
CA PRO A 101 -7.86 5.91 -7.53
C PRO A 101 -9.13 5.18 -8.02
N LEU A 102 -9.00 4.32 -9.03
CA LEU A 102 -10.12 3.56 -9.60
C LEU A 102 -10.22 2.15 -9.02
N HIS A 103 -9.28 1.73 -8.17
CA HIS A 103 -9.15 0.37 -7.64
C HIS A 103 -9.24 -0.73 -8.72
N LYS A 104 -8.72 -0.44 -9.92
CA LYS A 104 -8.79 -1.35 -11.08
C LYS A 104 -7.67 -2.40 -11.08
N HIS A 105 -6.53 -2.06 -10.49
CA HIS A 105 -5.27 -2.80 -10.63
C HIS A 105 -4.74 -3.30 -9.28
N VAL A 106 -5.22 -2.72 -8.18
CA VAL A 106 -4.92 -3.17 -6.82
C VAL A 106 -5.93 -4.24 -6.41
N VAL A 107 -5.45 -5.47 -6.23
CA VAL A 107 -6.20 -6.50 -5.50
C VAL A 107 -6.19 -6.10 -4.03
N LEU A 108 -7.16 -5.28 -3.62
CA LEU A 108 -7.44 -5.11 -2.19
C LEU A 108 -7.79 -6.50 -1.65
N PRO A 109 -7.25 -6.92 -0.49
CA PRO A 109 -7.71 -8.17 0.12
C PRO A 109 -9.20 -8.01 0.36
N ASP A 110 -10.00 -8.72 -0.45
CA ASP A 110 -11.44 -8.62 -0.49
C ASP A 110 -12.01 -8.56 0.92
N LYS A 111 -13.05 -7.74 1.14
CA LYS A 111 -13.78 -7.77 2.42
C LYS A 111 -14.24 -9.20 2.76
N ARG A 112 -14.48 -10.05 1.74
CA ARG A 112 -14.70 -11.51 1.89
C ARG A 112 -13.46 -12.25 2.42
N SER A 113 -12.27 -11.95 1.92
CA SER A 113 -11.00 -12.51 2.40
C SER A 113 -10.70 -12.10 3.84
N LYS A 114 -10.99 -10.85 4.24
CA LYS A 114 -10.90 -10.42 5.65
C LYS A 114 -11.94 -11.12 6.54
N ARG A 115 -13.17 -11.32 6.06
CA ARG A 115 -14.21 -12.09 6.79
C ARG A 115 -13.82 -13.57 6.92
N LYS A 116 -13.28 -14.18 5.87
CA LYS A 116 -12.80 -15.58 5.86
C LYS A 116 -11.59 -15.76 6.78
N ALA A 117 -10.59 -14.87 6.72
CA ALA A 117 -9.44 -14.90 7.64
C ALA A 117 -9.84 -14.66 9.11
N ARG A 118 -10.85 -13.81 9.37
CA ARG A 118 -11.40 -13.59 10.71
C ARG A 118 -12.19 -14.80 11.21
N LEU A 119 -12.96 -15.46 10.34
CA LEU A 119 -13.66 -16.73 10.62
C LEU A 119 -12.67 -17.88 10.87
N GLU A 120 -11.59 -17.97 10.09
CA GLU A 120 -10.56 -19.01 10.21
C GLU A 120 -9.71 -18.82 11.47
N LYS A 121 -9.41 -17.56 11.86
CA LYS A 121 -8.84 -17.25 13.19
C LYS A 121 -9.81 -17.55 14.33
N GLN A 122 -11.12 -17.38 14.15
CA GLN A 122 -12.13 -17.75 15.16
C GLN A 122 -12.32 -19.27 15.28
N ALA A 123 -12.17 -20.02 14.19
CA ALA A 123 -12.31 -21.47 14.16
C ALA A 123 -11.19 -22.23 14.89
N ARG A 124 -10.11 -21.55 15.32
CA ARG A 124 -9.03 -22.12 16.15
C ARG A 124 -9.19 -21.89 17.65
N ARG A 125 -10.34 -21.36 18.10
CA ARG A 125 -10.59 -21.30 19.56
C ARG A 125 -10.66 -22.74 20.08
N PRO A 126 -9.86 -23.13 21.08
CA PRO A 126 -9.98 -24.45 21.69
C PRO A 126 -11.43 -24.61 22.19
N PRO A 127 -12.04 -25.80 22.00
CA PRO A 127 -13.39 -26.03 22.48
C PRO A 127 -13.44 -25.75 23.97
N ASN A 128 -14.49 -25.04 24.40
CA ASN A 128 -14.73 -24.75 25.82
C ASN A 128 -14.59 -26.05 26.63
N ALA A 129 -13.89 -26.01 27.77
CA ALA A 129 -13.58 -27.19 28.59
C ALA A 129 -14.83 -28.03 28.95
N PHE A 130 -16.00 -27.40 29.02
CA PHE A 130 -17.29 -28.06 29.25
C PHE A 130 -17.73 -29.00 28.10
N ILE A 131 -17.32 -28.73 26.86
CA ILE A 131 -17.61 -29.57 25.68
C ILE A 131 -16.69 -30.81 25.65
N LEU A 132 -15.45 -30.67 26.11
CA LEU A 132 -14.52 -31.78 26.26
C LEU A 132 -15.01 -32.77 27.33
N TYR A 133 -15.44 -32.27 28.49
CA TYR A 133 -15.97 -33.09 29.58
C TYR A 133 -17.20 -33.96 29.20
N ARG A 134 -18.03 -33.49 28.25
CA ARG A 134 -19.18 -34.26 27.74
C ARG A 134 -18.78 -35.34 26.73
N LYS A 135 -17.74 -35.13 25.93
CA LYS A 135 -17.29 -36.13 24.95
C LYS A 135 -16.61 -37.32 25.62
N ASP A 136 -15.86 -37.08 26.70
CA ASP A 136 -15.14 -38.13 27.41
C ASP A 136 -16.09 -39.08 28.16
N LYS A 137 -17.28 -38.60 28.57
CA LYS A 137 -18.30 -39.40 29.28
C LYS A 137 -19.36 -40.05 28.39
N HIS A 138 -19.33 -39.81 27.08
CA HIS A 138 -20.28 -40.40 26.14
C HIS A 138 -20.19 -41.94 25.96
N PRO A 139 -19.07 -42.64 26.22
CA PRO A 139 -19.05 -44.10 26.23
C PRO A 139 -19.79 -44.72 27.43
N GLU A 140 -19.89 -44.00 28.56
CA GLU A 140 -20.44 -44.55 29.81
C GLU A 140 -21.98 -44.56 29.83
N LEU A 141 -22.63 -43.67 29.09
CA LEU A 141 -24.09 -43.58 28.99
C LEU A 141 -24.72 -44.56 27.99
N LYS A 142 -23.91 -45.36 27.28
CA LYS A 142 -24.35 -46.46 26.41
C LYS A 142 -24.18 -47.85 27.05
N LYS A 143 -23.96 -47.93 28.37
CA LYS A 143 -24.23 -49.19 29.06
C LYS A 143 -25.74 -49.31 29.27
N PRO A 144 -26.39 -50.39 28.80
CA PRO A 144 -27.78 -50.62 29.12
C PRO A 144 -27.91 -50.70 30.64
N SER A 145 -28.75 -49.85 31.21
CA SER A 145 -29.23 -49.99 32.57
C SER A 145 -29.93 -51.35 32.65
N GLY A 146 -29.30 -52.31 33.33
CA GLY A 146 -29.98 -53.52 33.79
C GLY A 146 -31.08 -53.11 34.76
N GLY A 147 -32.31 -53.01 34.24
CA GLY A 147 -33.54 -52.94 35.02
C GLY A 147 -34.13 -54.35 35.14
N PRO A 148 -34.72 -54.71 36.29
CA PRO A 148 -35.14 -56.07 36.60
C PRO A 148 -36.43 -56.42 35.85
N MET A 149 -36.51 -57.63 35.32
CA MET A 149 -37.75 -58.25 34.86
C MET A 149 -37.73 -59.73 35.29
N GLY A 150 -38.64 -60.11 36.18
CA GLY A 150 -38.94 -61.50 36.55
C GLY A 150 -38.41 -61.92 37.90
#